data_AF-A0AAJ0IE72-F1
#
_entry.id   AF-A0AAJ0IE72-F1
#
_cell.length_a   1.000
_cell.length_b   1.000
_cell.length_c   1.000
_cell.angle_alpha   90.00
_cell.angle_beta   90.00
_cell.angle_gamma   90.00
#
_symmetry.space_group_name_H-M   'P 1'
#
loop_
_entity.id
_entity.type
_entity.pdbx_description
1 polymer ?
#
loop_
_entity_poly.entity_id
_entity_poly.type
_entity_poly.pdbx_seq_one_letter_code
_entity_poly.pdbx_strand_id
1 'polypeptide(L)'
;MDPPSRPLPPIHHLNLELILIPPILLAIATALSLFTHSDTDLYMLYSQCHSHARIEWLSRVPLFGPLACFLVSFFQEALLSPVRSKGIMSVILSYVAGLLTITTVESSRICNQSAFFLAFPTATWLIFDLVGGALVWEIIIIPAFFHRAKLVILARRQGTTTSEGEEVAEPELILGAPRHLSTLAESISIPVSIAIGYILPSLLILLLPSDKTTVPILVWLFFPVWVSFLHQGVRTALLHVFRDHPTWPRPFHLETSLLPLVLTYAAPILLSLASHIYLIVTLFTHPHDDRKEMTLATTRFIMVNMVFVGLTVLYWAFIEAGWQTALVMLVVTVLAGPGAGVCVGWIWRESAVGVDWIGRRFGPRAAVIAVAVGGTGSRRGSDGERDGERGQVGGNGPSEETPLLR
;
A
#
# COMPACT_ATOMS: atom_id res chain seq x y z
N MET A 1 -34.94 8.29 6.95
CA MET A 1 -33.72 9.12 6.97
C MET A 1 -32.78 8.49 5.98
N ASP A 2 -32.56 9.14 4.83
CA ASP A 2 -31.56 8.66 3.88
C ASP A 2 -30.19 8.70 4.55
N PRO A 3 -29.34 7.67 4.36
CA PRO A 3 -27.99 7.70 4.90
C PRO A 3 -27.26 8.92 4.32
N PRO A 4 -26.44 9.64 5.12
CA PRO A 4 -25.68 10.78 4.62
C PRO A 4 -24.85 10.34 3.42
N SER A 5 -25.03 11.03 2.30
CA SER A 5 -24.28 10.78 1.07
C SER A 5 -22.80 11.03 1.36
N ARG A 6 -21.99 9.97 1.36
CA ARG A 6 -20.53 10.15 1.44
C ARG A 6 -20.09 10.98 0.23
N PRO A 7 -19.30 12.06 0.42
CA PRO A 7 -18.80 12.83 -0.70
C PRO A 7 -18.00 11.92 -1.64
N LEU A 8 -18.30 12.00 -2.94
CA LEU A 8 -17.61 11.22 -3.96
C LEU A 8 -16.12 11.60 -3.97
N PRO A 9 -15.20 10.61 -4.04
CA PRO A 9 -13.78 10.91 -4.04
C PRO A 9 -13.35 11.71 -5.28
N PRO A 10 -12.23 12.49 -5.18
CA PRO A 10 -11.71 13.34 -6.25
C PRO A 10 -11.60 12.67 -7.62
N ILE A 11 -11.21 11.39 -7.66
CA ILE A 11 -11.05 10.60 -8.88
C ILE A 11 -12.32 10.54 -9.75
N HIS A 12 -13.52 10.73 -9.19
CA HIS A 12 -14.77 10.65 -9.96
C HIS A 12 -15.16 11.94 -10.69
N HIS A 13 -14.67 13.09 -10.22
CA HIS A 13 -15.14 14.39 -10.71
C HIS A 13 -14.03 15.31 -11.23
N LEU A 14 -12.79 15.19 -10.74
CA LEU A 14 -11.67 15.99 -11.28
C LEU A 14 -11.14 15.40 -12.59
N ASN A 15 -10.68 16.23 -13.52
CA ASN A 15 -10.07 15.77 -14.76
C ASN A 15 -8.72 15.09 -14.51
N LEU A 16 -8.34 14.13 -15.37
CA LEU A 16 -7.06 13.42 -15.23
C LEU A 16 -5.88 14.38 -15.25
N GLU A 17 -5.89 15.37 -16.15
CA GLU A 17 -4.84 16.40 -16.24
C GLU A 17 -4.62 17.13 -14.91
N LEU A 18 -5.69 17.52 -14.22
CA LEU A 18 -5.63 18.22 -12.94
C LEU A 18 -5.10 17.31 -11.82
N ILE A 19 -5.45 16.02 -11.85
CA ILE A 19 -4.97 15.01 -10.89
C ILE A 19 -3.47 14.69 -11.11
N LEU A 20 -2.94 14.89 -12.31
CA LEU A 20 -1.53 14.64 -12.62
C LEU A 20 -0.60 15.82 -12.27
N ILE A 21 -1.13 17.01 -12.01
CA ILE A 21 -0.31 18.17 -11.64
C ILE A 21 0.46 17.92 -10.33
N PRO A 22 -0.16 17.47 -9.21
CA PRO A 22 0.58 17.29 -7.97
C PRO A 22 1.72 16.26 -8.03
N PRO A 23 1.57 15.07 -8.65
CA PRO A 23 2.70 14.15 -8.87
C PRO A 23 3.84 14.77 -9.68
N ILE A 24 3.56 15.57 -10.71
CA ILE A 24 4.60 16.26 -11.50
C ILE A 24 5.34 17.29 -10.62
N LEU A 25 4.60 18.07 -9.81
CA LEU A 25 5.22 19.02 -8.90
C LEU A 25 6.06 18.32 -7.82
N LEU A 26 5.59 17.18 -7.30
CA LEU A 26 6.36 16.33 -6.39
C LEU A 26 7.61 15.79 -7.07
N ALA A 27 7.56 15.37 -8.34
CA ALA A 27 8.73 14.95 -9.09
C ALA A 27 9.78 16.05 -9.26
N ILE A 28 9.37 17.28 -9.57
CA ILE A 28 10.28 18.42 -9.64
C ILE A 28 10.90 18.68 -8.26
N ALA A 29 10.09 18.66 -7.20
CA ALA A 29 10.56 18.87 -5.83
C ALA A 29 11.51 17.75 -5.37
N THR A 30 11.24 16.50 -5.73
CA THR A 30 12.11 15.33 -5.50
C THR A 30 13.45 15.54 -6.18
N ALA A 31 13.47 15.88 -7.47
CA ALA A 31 14.72 16.11 -8.22
C ALA A 31 15.55 17.24 -7.60
N LEU A 32 14.93 18.36 -7.27
CA LEU A 32 15.59 19.49 -6.60
C LEU A 32 16.10 19.10 -5.20
N SER A 33 15.31 18.36 -4.44
CA SER A 33 15.71 17.92 -3.09
C SER A 33 16.87 16.93 -3.14
N LEU A 34 16.82 15.93 -4.04
CA LEU A 34 17.92 14.98 -4.19
C LEU A 34 19.21 15.67 -4.68
N PHE A 35 19.11 16.66 -5.57
CA PHE A 35 20.26 17.45 -6.03
C PHE A 35 20.86 18.32 -4.93
N THR A 36 20.03 18.94 -4.09
CA THR A 36 20.51 19.75 -2.95
C THR A 36 21.12 18.91 -1.84
N HIS A 37 20.76 17.63 -1.75
CA HIS A 37 21.24 16.67 -0.77
C HIS A 37 22.30 15.71 -1.31
N SER A 38 22.64 15.77 -2.60
CA SER A 38 23.73 14.99 -3.18
C SER A 38 25.05 15.63 -2.75
N ASP A 39 25.57 15.18 -1.62
CA ASP A 39 26.85 15.66 -1.10
C ASP A 39 28.02 15.11 -1.93
N THR A 40 29.16 15.80 -1.83
CA THR A 40 30.47 15.37 -2.34
C THR A 40 30.84 13.96 -1.90
N ASP A 41 30.37 13.52 -0.73
CA ASP A 41 30.53 12.16 -0.21
C ASP A 41 30.00 11.08 -1.15
N LEU A 42 28.81 11.27 -1.73
CA LEU A 42 28.22 10.28 -2.64
C LEU A 42 29.04 10.16 -3.93
N TYR A 43 29.55 11.30 -4.42
CA TYR A 43 30.45 11.32 -5.58
C TYR A 43 31.79 10.65 -5.27
N MET A 44 32.36 10.91 -4.09
CA MET A 44 33.60 10.25 -3.64
C MET A 44 33.41 8.75 -3.52
N LEU A 45 32.26 8.30 -3.02
CA LEU A 45 31.93 6.88 -2.92
C LEU A 45 31.90 6.20 -4.30
N TYR A 46 31.27 6.84 -5.30
CA TYR A 46 31.29 6.35 -6.67
C TYR A 46 32.72 6.34 -7.25
N SER A 47 33.50 7.40 -7.02
CA SER A 47 34.90 7.49 -7.46
C SER A 47 35.79 6.38 -6.90
N GLN A 48 35.62 5.99 -5.63
CA GLN A 48 36.34 4.87 -5.02
C GLN A 48 35.99 3.53 -5.68
N CYS A 49 34.73 3.32 -6.04
CA CYS A 49 34.32 2.14 -6.78
C CYS A 49 34.83 2.14 -8.23
N HIS A 50 34.82 3.31 -8.88
CA HIS A 50 35.32 3.47 -10.25
C HIS A 50 36.84 3.27 -10.35
N SER A 51 37.60 3.68 -9.33
CA SER A 51 39.05 3.45 -9.22
C SER A 51 39.42 2.06 -8.69
N HIS A 52 38.44 1.17 -8.47
CA HIS A 52 38.61 -0.17 -7.92
C HIS A 52 39.22 -0.22 -6.50
N ALA A 53 39.17 0.89 -5.76
CA ALA A 53 39.64 0.98 -4.38
C ALA A 53 38.68 0.30 -3.38
N ARG A 54 37.43 0.03 -3.80
CA ARG A 54 36.37 -0.57 -2.99
C ARG A 54 35.80 -1.81 -3.67
N ILE A 55 35.52 -2.86 -2.89
CA ILE A 55 34.98 -4.17 -3.30
C ILE A 55 35.56 -4.61 -4.65
N GLU A 56 36.84 -4.98 -4.65
CA GLU A 56 37.66 -5.17 -5.85
C GLU A 56 37.05 -6.16 -6.87
N TRP A 57 36.47 -7.26 -6.40
CA TRP A 57 35.86 -8.26 -7.27
C TRP A 57 34.60 -7.74 -8.00
N LEU A 58 33.82 -6.86 -7.35
CA LEU A 58 32.58 -6.35 -7.90
C LEU A 58 32.84 -5.16 -8.82
N SER A 59 33.74 -4.27 -8.44
CA SER A 59 34.06 -3.06 -9.22
C SER A 59 34.72 -3.38 -10.57
N ARG A 60 35.40 -4.52 -10.69
CA ARG A 60 36.08 -4.95 -11.94
C ARG A 60 35.16 -5.63 -12.97
N VAL A 61 33.89 -5.86 -12.65
CA VAL A 61 32.92 -6.42 -13.61
C VAL A 61 32.71 -5.40 -14.75
N PRO A 62 32.82 -5.82 -16.03
CA PRO A 62 32.71 -4.88 -17.15
C PRO A 62 31.33 -4.22 -17.18
N LEU A 63 31.29 -2.95 -17.58
CA LEU A 63 30.11 -2.09 -17.77
C LEU A 63 29.34 -1.73 -16.49
N PHE A 64 29.05 -2.69 -15.62
CA PHE A 64 28.19 -2.51 -14.44
C PHE A 64 28.92 -2.55 -13.10
N GLY A 65 30.20 -2.97 -13.08
CA GLY A 65 30.95 -3.18 -11.84
C GLY A 65 31.02 -1.95 -10.94
N PRO A 66 31.43 -0.77 -11.43
CA PRO A 66 31.48 0.46 -10.63
C PRO A 66 30.12 0.85 -10.06
N LEU A 67 29.04 0.72 -10.83
CA LEU A 67 27.68 1.05 -10.39
C LEU A 67 27.18 0.06 -9.32
N ALA A 68 27.39 -1.24 -9.53
CA ALA A 68 27.02 -2.26 -8.55
C ALA A 68 27.83 -2.12 -7.25
N CYS A 69 29.14 -1.84 -7.36
CA CYS A 69 29.98 -1.52 -6.20
C CYS A 69 29.44 -0.30 -5.45
N PHE A 70 29.06 0.77 -6.18
CA PHE A 70 28.52 1.98 -5.59
C PHE A 70 27.22 1.70 -4.83
N LEU A 71 26.25 1.01 -5.44
CA LEU A 71 24.97 0.68 -4.79
C LEU A 71 25.17 -0.18 -3.53
N VAL A 72 25.98 -1.23 -3.62
CA VAL A 72 26.27 -2.08 -2.46
C VAL A 72 26.95 -1.28 -1.35
N SER A 73 27.96 -0.49 -1.70
CA SER A 73 28.68 0.36 -0.75
C SER A 73 27.77 1.42 -0.13
N PHE A 74 26.85 1.99 -0.92
CA PHE A 74 25.89 2.99 -0.47
C PHE A 74 24.99 2.44 0.64
N PHE A 75 24.42 1.24 0.45
CA PHE A 75 23.61 0.59 1.47
C PHE A 75 24.44 0.06 2.66
N GLN A 76 25.70 -0.35 2.44
CA GLN A 76 26.60 -0.67 3.54
C GLN A 76 26.87 0.53 4.44
N GLU A 77 27.15 1.70 3.85
CA GLU A 77 27.35 2.95 4.58
C GLU A 77 26.09 3.39 5.33
N ALA A 78 24.91 3.22 4.72
CA ALA A 78 23.62 3.50 5.35
C ALA A 78 23.31 2.58 6.55
N LEU A 79 23.94 1.40 6.62
CA LEU A 79 23.79 0.42 7.70
C LEU A 79 24.98 0.40 8.67
N LEU A 80 25.98 1.27 8.47
CA LEU A 80 27.27 1.19 9.16
C LEU A 80 27.17 1.55 10.65
N SER A 81 26.39 2.58 11.02
CA SER A 81 26.23 2.93 12.44
C SER A 81 25.29 1.94 13.15
N PRO A 82 25.71 1.41 14.31
CA PRO A 82 25.15 0.18 14.86
C PRO A 82 23.72 0.32 15.37
N VAL A 83 23.29 1.52 15.77
CA VAL A 83 22.00 1.71 16.46
C VAL A 83 21.08 2.64 15.68
N ARG A 84 21.45 3.92 15.52
CA ARG A 84 20.57 4.93 14.90
C ARG A 84 20.30 4.65 13.42
N SER A 85 21.34 4.34 12.66
CA SER A 85 21.20 4.09 11.21
C SER A 85 20.41 2.83 10.93
N LYS A 86 20.65 1.75 11.69
CA LYS A 86 19.85 0.53 11.61
C LYS A 86 18.38 0.76 11.99
N GLY A 87 18.10 1.62 12.97
CA GLY A 87 16.73 2.00 13.33
C GLY A 87 16.00 2.77 12.23
N ILE A 88 16.69 3.71 11.58
CA ILE A 88 16.14 4.44 10.43
C ILE A 88 15.91 3.49 9.26
N MET A 89 16.90 2.66 8.94
CA MET A 89 16.81 1.72 7.83
C MET A 89 15.76 0.63 8.07
N SER A 90 15.55 0.16 9.30
CA SER A 90 14.48 -0.81 9.59
C SER A 90 13.09 -0.21 9.34
N VAL A 91 12.88 1.05 9.72
CA VAL A 91 11.64 1.78 9.40
C VAL A 91 11.45 1.89 7.89
N ILE A 92 12.49 2.27 7.14
CA ILE A 92 12.44 2.38 5.68
C ILE A 92 12.17 1.02 5.02
N LEU A 93 12.86 -0.03 5.45
CA LEU A 93 12.68 -1.37 4.90
C LEU A 93 11.27 -1.91 5.18
N SER A 94 10.74 -1.67 6.39
CA SER A 94 9.35 -2.05 6.73
C SER A 94 8.31 -1.22 5.96
N TYR A 95 8.60 0.04 5.65
CA TYR A 95 7.77 0.87 4.78
C TYR A 95 7.69 0.31 3.36
N VAL A 96 8.85 -0.01 2.78
CA VAL A 96 8.94 -0.64 1.45
C VAL A 96 8.25 -2.01 1.44
N ALA A 97 8.31 -2.78 2.55
CA ALA A 97 7.53 -4.02 2.67
C ALA A 97 6.03 -3.76 2.48
N GLY A 98 5.50 -2.74 3.16
CA GLY A 98 4.09 -2.34 3.04
C GLY A 98 3.72 -1.89 1.64
N LEU A 99 4.57 -1.08 0.99
CA LEU A 99 4.39 -0.66 -0.41
C LEU A 99 4.40 -1.85 -1.38
N LEU A 100 5.31 -2.80 -1.20
CA LEU A 100 5.36 -4.03 -1.98
C LEU A 100 4.09 -4.84 -1.80
N THR A 101 3.60 -4.97 -0.56
CA THR A 101 2.32 -5.65 -0.29
C THR A 101 1.18 -5.02 -1.06
N ILE A 102 0.96 -3.70 -0.92
CA ILE A 102 -0.18 -3.06 -1.57
C ILE A 102 -0.05 -3.09 -3.10
N THR A 103 1.14 -2.90 -3.65
CA THR A 103 1.32 -2.91 -5.12
C THR A 103 1.20 -4.31 -5.70
N THR A 104 1.62 -5.36 -4.98
CA THR A 104 1.44 -6.77 -5.41
C THR A 104 -0.02 -7.21 -5.29
N VAL A 105 -0.74 -6.72 -4.27
CA VAL A 105 -2.20 -6.90 -4.18
C VAL A 105 -2.88 -6.21 -5.35
N GLU A 106 -2.57 -4.95 -5.64
CA GLU A 106 -3.16 -4.22 -6.76
C GLU A 106 -2.80 -4.85 -8.12
N SER A 107 -1.58 -5.33 -8.31
CA SER A 107 -1.20 -6.01 -9.56
C SER A 107 -1.99 -7.29 -9.78
N SER A 108 -2.32 -8.01 -8.70
CA SER A 108 -3.08 -9.26 -8.72
C SER A 108 -4.59 -9.06 -8.91
N ARG A 109 -5.08 -7.80 -8.90
CA ARG A 109 -6.49 -7.49 -9.14
C ARG A 109 -6.82 -7.56 -10.62
N ILE A 110 -7.96 -8.17 -10.93
CA ILE A 110 -8.45 -8.38 -12.30
C ILE A 110 -8.56 -7.05 -13.07
N CYS A 111 -8.96 -5.97 -12.39
CA CYS A 111 -9.08 -4.66 -13.03
C CYS A 111 -7.76 -4.08 -13.54
N ASN A 112 -6.61 -4.50 -12.99
CA ASN A 112 -5.31 -3.95 -13.38
C ASN A 112 -4.56 -4.84 -14.39
N GLN A 113 -5.07 -6.04 -14.69
CA GLN A 113 -4.41 -7.03 -15.55
C GLN A 113 -4.17 -6.56 -16.99
N SER A 114 -5.00 -5.66 -17.51
CA SER A 114 -4.82 -5.13 -18.89
C SER A 114 -3.79 -4.01 -19.00
N ALA A 115 -3.33 -3.45 -17.88
CA ALA A 115 -2.30 -2.41 -17.87
C ALA A 115 -0.95 -3.03 -17.52
N PHE A 116 -0.05 -3.15 -18.50
CA PHE A 116 1.24 -3.85 -18.34
C PHE A 116 2.03 -3.40 -17.11
N PHE A 117 2.19 -2.09 -16.90
CA PHE A 117 2.94 -1.55 -15.76
C PHE A 117 2.30 -1.81 -14.39
N LEU A 118 0.98 -2.05 -14.35
CA LEU A 118 0.27 -2.38 -13.13
C LEU A 118 0.22 -3.90 -12.90
N ALA A 119 0.05 -4.68 -13.96
CA ALA A 119 0.04 -6.14 -13.90
C ALA A 119 1.42 -6.72 -13.56
N PHE A 120 2.49 -6.09 -14.08
CA PHE A 120 3.88 -6.53 -13.90
C PHE A 120 4.74 -5.38 -13.32
N PRO A 121 4.59 -5.06 -12.03
CA PRO A 121 5.30 -3.94 -11.41
C PRO A 121 6.79 -4.24 -11.16
N THR A 122 7.29 -5.42 -11.54
CA THR A 122 8.69 -5.84 -11.32
C THR A 122 9.70 -4.87 -11.93
N ALA A 123 9.48 -4.45 -13.18
CA ALA A 123 10.41 -3.56 -13.88
C ALA A 123 10.44 -2.16 -13.24
N THR A 124 9.27 -1.62 -12.88
CA THR A 124 9.19 -0.30 -12.21
C THR A 124 9.81 -0.34 -10.83
N TRP A 125 9.60 -1.41 -10.05
CA TRP A 125 10.27 -1.62 -8.77
C TRP A 125 11.80 -1.80 -8.91
N LEU A 126 12.28 -2.47 -9.95
CA LEU A 126 13.70 -2.63 -10.19
C LEU A 126 14.38 -1.30 -10.55
N ILE A 127 13.72 -0.46 -11.36
CA ILE A 127 14.20 0.89 -11.65
C ILE A 127 14.20 1.73 -10.38
N PHE A 128 13.13 1.65 -9.58
CA PHE A 128 13.04 2.35 -8.29
C PHE A 128 14.22 2.00 -7.36
N ASP A 129 14.59 0.73 -7.27
CA ASP A 129 15.64 0.27 -6.37
C ASP A 129 17.06 0.54 -6.90
N LEU A 130 17.32 0.24 -8.18
CA LEU A 130 18.67 0.34 -8.76
C LEU A 130 19.06 1.77 -9.15
N VAL A 131 18.11 2.58 -9.60
CA VAL A 131 18.38 3.97 -9.98
C VAL A 131 18.13 4.91 -8.79
N GLY A 132 17.26 4.50 -7.86
CA GLY A 132 16.81 5.31 -6.75
C GLY A 132 15.85 6.40 -7.23
N GLY A 133 14.57 6.30 -6.90
CA GLY A 133 13.72 7.46 -7.15
C GLY A 133 12.25 7.33 -6.84
N ALA A 134 11.80 8.20 -5.94
CA ALA A 134 10.41 8.62 -5.82
C ALA A 134 9.86 9.11 -7.17
N LEU A 135 10.73 9.58 -8.08
CA LEU A 135 10.37 9.91 -9.47
C LEU A 135 9.64 8.77 -10.18
N VAL A 136 9.99 7.51 -9.94
CA VAL A 136 9.29 6.35 -10.54
C VAL A 136 7.85 6.28 -10.01
N TRP A 137 7.65 6.56 -8.72
CA TRP A 137 6.31 6.64 -8.14
C TRP A 137 5.51 7.80 -8.71
N GLU A 138 6.11 8.97 -8.78
CA GLU A 138 5.46 10.23 -9.17
C GLU A 138 5.12 10.28 -10.66
N ILE A 139 5.99 9.75 -11.53
CA ILE A 139 5.87 9.89 -12.99
C ILE A 139 5.29 8.63 -13.65
N ILE A 140 5.52 7.44 -13.08
CA ILE A 140 5.16 6.17 -13.72
C ILE A 140 4.04 5.47 -12.97
N ILE A 141 4.26 5.10 -11.70
CA ILE A 141 3.35 4.22 -10.96
C ILE A 141 2.01 4.91 -10.70
N ILE A 142 2.02 6.09 -10.06
CA ILE A 142 0.78 6.79 -9.70
C ILE A 142 -0.02 7.24 -10.94
N PRO A 143 0.60 7.86 -11.97
CA PRO A 143 -0.13 8.21 -13.19
C PRO A 143 -0.77 7.00 -13.87
N ALA A 144 -0.10 5.84 -13.88
CA ALA A 144 -0.68 4.61 -14.44
C ALA A 144 -1.93 4.17 -13.66
N PHE A 145 -1.92 4.25 -12.32
CA PHE A 145 -3.09 3.94 -11.49
C PHE A 145 -4.24 4.91 -11.74
N PHE A 146 -3.99 6.22 -11.79
CA PHE A 146 -5.04 7.21 -12.06
C PHE A 146 -5.66 7.07 -13.45
N HIS A 147 -4.83 6.86 -14.47
CA HIS A 147 -5.32 6.61 -15.82
C HIS A 147 -6.20 5.36 -15.85
N ARG A 148 -5.77 4.27 -15.20
CA ARG A 148 -6.56 3.04 -15.14
C ARG A 148 -7.86 3.22 -14.38
N ALA A 149 -7.83 3.90 -13.23
CA ALA A 149 -9.02 4.21 -12.44
C ALA A 149 -10.04 5.01 -13.26
N LYS A 150 -9.59 6.01 -14.03
CA LYS A 150 -10.45 6.78 -14.94
C LYS A 150 -11.09 5.94 -16.02
N LEU A 151 -10.32 5.07 -16.69
CA LEU A 151 -10.86 4.17 -17.72
C LEU A 151 -11.93 3.25 -17.15
N VAL A 152 -11.71 2.68 -15.96
CA VAL A 152 -12.69 1.80 -15.29
C VAL A 152 -13.97 2.58 -14.93
N ILE A 153 -13.85 3.81 -14.46
CA ILE A 153 -15.00 4.67 -14.15
C ILE A 153 -15.80 5.03 -15.41
N LEU A 154 -15.12 5.35 -16.52
CA LEU A 154 -15.75 5.69 -17.79
C LEU A 154 -16.49 4.49 -18.40
N ALA A 155 -15.84 3.33 -18.43
CA ALA A 155 -16.45 2.08 -18.90
C ALA A 155 -17.71 1.74 -18.10
N ARG A 156 -17.70 1.99 -16.78
CA ARG A 156 -18.88 1.79 -15.93
C ARG A 156 -20.03 2.72 -16.31
N ARG A 157 -19.74 4.01 -16.53
CA ARG A 157 -20.77 5.00 -16.92
C ARG A 157 -21.41 4.61 -18.26
N GLN A 158 -20.61 4.16 -19.22
CA GLN A 158 -21.09 3.73 -20.54
C GLN A 158 -21.90 2.43 -20.49
N GLY A 159 -21.50 1.47 -19.65
CA GLY A 159 -22.25 0.23 -19.43
C GLY A 159 -23.60 0.47 -18.77
N THR A 160 -23.69 1.41 -17.81
CA THR A 160 -24.99 1.80 -17.22
C THR A 160 -25.94 2.51 -18.18
N THR A 161 -25.45 3.12 -19.25
CA THR A 161 -26.29 3.81 -20.25
C THR A 161 -26.72 2.91 -21.42
N THR A 162 -26.09 1.75 -21.60
CA THR A 162 -26.36 0.83 -22.73
C THR A 162 -27.21 -0.39 -22.35
N SER A 163 -27.42 -0.65 -21.05
CA SER A 163 -28.27 -1.75 -20.56
C SER A 163 -29.79 -1.51 -20.62
N GLU A 164 -30.28 -0.53 -21.39
CA GLU A 164 -31.72 -0.35 -21.62
C GLU A 164 -32.25 -1.06 -22.89
N GLY A 165 -31.45 -1.83 -23.66
CA GLY A 165 -32.04 -2.42 -24.88
C GLY A 165 -31.33 -3.44 -25.76
N GLU A 166 -30.18 -4.03 -25.42
CA GLU A 166 -29.61 -5.06 -26.31
C GLU A 166 -28.95 -6.24 -25.56
N GLU A 167 -29.62 -7.40 -25.62
CA GLU A 167 -29.04 -8.71 -25.36
C GLU A 167 -28.06 -9.06 -26.49
N VAL A 168 -26.77 -8.82 -26.29
CA VAL A 168 -25.72 -9.46 -27.08
C VAL A 168 -24.83 -10.26 -26.13
N ALA A 169 -24.86 -11.58 -26.30
CA ALA A 169 -24.05 -12.55 -25.60
C ALA A 169 -22.56 -12.39 -25.94
N GLU A 170 -21.75 -12.00 -24.96
CA GLU A 170 -20.46 -12.61 -24.54
C GLU A 170 -19.61 -11.64 -23.68
N PRO A 171 -18.81 -12.17 -22.75
CA PRO A 171 -19.19 -12.95 -21.58
C PRO A 171 -19.20 -12.04 -20.35
N GLU A 172 -20.13 -12.28 -19.43
CA GLU A 172 -19.97 -12.47 -17.98
C GLU A 172 -18.68 -12.03 -17.21
N LEU A 173 -17.92 -11.03 -17.67
CA LEU A 173 -16.96 -10.26 -16.89
C LEU A 173 -17.74 -9.10 -16.26
N ILE A 174 -18.78 -9.49 -15.52
CA ILE A 174 -19.83 -8.65 -14.97
C ILE A 174 -19.21 -7.44 -14.26
N LEU A 175 -19.67 -6.28 -14.68
CA LEU A 175 -19.56 -4.92 -14.13
C LEU A 175 -19.72 -4.77 -12.58
N GLY A 176 -19.79 -5.87 -11.83
CA GLY A 176 -19.94 -5.94 -10.36
C GLY A 176 -18.72 -6.49 -9.61
N ALA A 177 -17.62 -6.86 -10.29
CA ALA A 177 -16.46 -7.51 -9.67
C ALA A 177 -15.12 -6.73 -9.73
N PRO A 178 -15.07 -5.38 -9.68
CA PRO A 178 -13.93 -4.61 -10.19
C PRO A 178 -12.67 -4.67 -9.33
N ARG A 179 -12.68 -5.31 -8.16
CA ARG A 179 -11.56 -5.26 -7.21
C ARG A 179 -11.19 -6.64 -6.64
N HIS A 180 -11.64 -7.72 -7.28
CA HIS A 180 -11.26 -9.09 -6.92
C HIS A 180 -9.82 -9.42 -7.35
N LEU A 181 -9.17 -10.26 -6.54
CA LEU A 181 -7.97 -10.99 -6.93
C LEU A 181 -8.32 -12.02 -8.00
N SER A 182 -7.34 -12.32 -8.87
CA SER A 182 -7.52 -13.28 -9.96
C SER A 182 -7.93 -14.68 -9.49
N THR A 183 -7.35 -15.12 -8.38
CA THR A 183 -7.54 -16.45 -7.79
C THR A 183 -7.42 -16.40 -6.27
N LEU A 184 -7.96 -17.40 -5.57
CA LEU A 184 -7.75 -17.54 -4.12
C LEU A 184 -6.27 -17.77 -3.77
N ALA A 185 -5.50 -18.39 -4.67
CA ALA A 185 -4.07 -18.65 -4.48
C ALA A 185 -3.26 -17.37 -4.20
N GLU A 186 -3.72 -16.22 -4.71
CA GLU A 186 -3.11 -14.91 -4.46
C GLU A 186 -3.06 -14.55 -2.97
N SER A 187 -4.04 -15.00 -2.18
CA SER A 187 -4.07 -14.74 -0.72
C SER A 187 -2.91 -15.39 0.04
N ILE A 188 -2.24 -16.37 -0.56
CA ILE A 188 -1.10 -17.08 0.02
C ILE A 188 0.19 -16.71 -0.72
N SER A 189 0.17 -16.68 -2.05
CA SER A 189 1.36 -16.39 -2.84
C SER A 189 1.91 -14.99 -2.58
N ILE A 190 1.04 -13.99 -2.38
CA ILE A 190 1.45 -12.61 -2.07
C ILE A 190 2.23 -12.55 -0.74
N PRO A 191 1.66 -12.90 0.43
CA PRO A 191 2.41 -12.80 1.68
C PRO A 191 3.66 -13.67 1.72
N VAL A 192 3.63 -14.87 1.12
CA VAL A 192 4.81 -15.76 1.05
C VAL A 192 5.93 -15.14 0.22
N SER A 193 5.61 -14.58 -0.95
CA SER A 193 6.60 -13.93 -1.81
C SER A 193 7.24 -12.71 -1.16
N ILE A 194 6.48 -11.93 -0.39
CA ILE A 194 6.99 -10.75 0.33
C ILE A 194 7.84 -11.18 1.53
N ALA A 195 7.38 -12.19 2.27
CA ALA A 195 8.11 -12.72 3.42
C ALA A 195 9.49 -13.27 3.02
N ILE A 196 9.54 -14.10 1.97
CA ILE A 196 10.77 -14.78 1.54
C ILE A 196 11.59 -13.89 0.61
N GLY A 197 10.95 -13.23 -0.36
CA GLY A 197 11.63 -12.47 -1.41
C GLY A 197 12.13 -11.10 -0.99
N TYR A 198 11.59 -10.54 0.10
CA TYR A 198 11.95 -9.19 0.56
C TYR A 198 12.24 -9.10 2.05
N ILE A 199 11.31 -9.51 2.92
CA ILE A 199 11.45 -9.35 4.38
C ILE A 199 12.65 -10.12 4.92
N LEU A 200 12.79 -11.41 4.56
CA LEU A 200 13.89 -12.25 5.02
C LEU A 200 15.27 -11.71 4.58
N PRO A 201 15.50 -11.38 3.29
CA PRO A 201 16.71 -10.66 2.86
C PRO A 201 16.94 -9.33 3.60
N SER A 202 15.88 -8.56 3.84
CA SER A 202 15.96 -7.28 4.57
C SER A 202 16.39 -7.47 6.03
N LEU A 203 15.90 -8.51 6.70
CA LEU A 203 16.36 -8.88 8.04
C LEU A 203 17.82 -9.34 8.02
N LEU A 204 18.23 -10.08 6.99
CA LEU A 204 19.60 -10.54 6.85
C LEU A 204 20.59 -9.37 6.73
N ILE A 205 20.30 -8.36 5.91
CA ILE A 205 21.17 -7.17 5.79
C ILE A 205 21.22 -6.32 7.07
N LEU A 206 20.12 -6.28 7.85
CA LEU A 206 20.08 -5.55 9.12
C LEU A 206 20.86 -6.25 10.24
N LEU A 207 20.76 -7.58 10.31
CA LEU A 207 21.27 -8.38 11.42
C LEU A 207 22.70 -8.85 11.21
N LEU A 208 23.17 -8.98 9.96
CA LEU A 208 24.53 -9.40 9.71
C LEU A 208 25.57 -8.35 10.11
N PRO A 209 26.75 -8.78 10.56
CA PRO A 209 27.92 -7.92 10.70
C PRO A 209 28.31 -7.26 9.37
N SER A 210 28.81 -6.02 9.41
CA SER A 210 29.09 -5.21 8.23
C SER A 210 30.11 -5.84 7.26
N ASP A 211 31.01 -6.69 7.75
CA ASP A 211 31.97 -7.45 6.92
C ASP A 211 31.30 -8.53 6.06
N LYS A 212 30.06 -8.93 6.39
CA LYS A 212 29.31 -10.01 5.73
C LYS A 212 28.10 -9.52 4.94
N THR A 213 27.83 -8.22 4.88
CA THR A 213 26.63 -7.67 4.22
C THR A 213 26.77 -7.49 2.71
N THR A 214 27.97 -7.54 2.14
CA THR A 214 28.22 -7.26 0.71
C THR A 214 27.36 -8.11 -0.22
N VAL A 215 27.42 -9.44 -0.08
CA VAL A 215 26.65 -10.38 -0.92
C VAL A 215 25.15 -10.30 -0.61
N PRO A 216 24.70 -10.31 0.66
CA PRO A 216 23.30 -10.09 1.01
C PRO A 216 22.70 -8.82 0.39
N ILE A 217 23.39 -7.68 0.45
CA ILE A 217 22.92 -6.43 -0.15
C ILE A 217 22.84 -6.56 -1.67
N LEU A 218 23.87 -7.12 -2.32
CA LEU A 218 23.86 -7.32 -3.76
C LEU A 218 22.67 -8.19 -4.21
N VAL A 219 22.37 -9.27 -3.49
CA VAL A 219 21.21 -10.13 -3.77
C VAL A 219 19.89 -9.38 -3.48
N TRP A 220 19.86 -8.61 -2.39
CA TRP A 220 18.70 -7.81 -1.98
C TRP A 220 18.34 -6.73 -3.00
N LEU A 221 19.30 -6.11 -3.70
CA LEU A 221 19.04 -5.12 -4.76
C LEU A 221 18.17 -5.67 -5.93
N PHE A 222 18.05 -6.99 -6.03
CA PHE A 222 17.19 -7.65 -7.02
C PHE A 222 15.91 -8.21 -6.41
N PHE A 223 15.52 -7.78 -5.20
CA PHE A 223 14.28 -8.19 -4.55
C PHE A 223 13.04 -8.12 -5.44
N PRO A 224 12.86 -7.14 -6.36
CA PRO A 224 11.67 -7.10 -7.21
C PRO A 224 11.55 -8.36 -8.09
N VAL A 225 12.69 -8.87 -8.56
CA VAL A 225 12.77 -10.10 -9.37
C VAL A 225 12.47 -11.31 -8.50
N TRP A 226 13.07 -11.40 -7.31
CA TRP A 226 12.84 -12.51 -6.38
C TRP A 226 11.38 -12.60 -5.93
N VAL A 227 10.78 -11.47 -5.55
CA VAL A 227 9.37 -11.39 -5.15
C VAL A 227 8.48 -11.84 -6.31
N SER A 228 8.72 -11.36 -7.53
CA SER A 228 7.93 -11.74 -8.71
C SER A 228 8.04 -13.24 -9.03
N PHE A 229 9.26 -13.78 -9.01
CA PHE A 229 9.51 -15.20 -9.27
C PHE A 229 8.84 -16.08 -8.21
N LEU A 230 8.98 -15.74 -6.92
CA LEU A 230 8.35 -16.46 -5.82
C LEU A 230 6.83 -16.35 -5.88
N HIS A 231 6.30 -15.17 -6.20
CA HIS A 231 4.86 -14.95 -6.33
C HIS A 231 4.26 -15.84 -7.42
N GLN A 232 4.84 -15.83 -8.62
CA GLN A 232 4.41 -16.68 -9.73
C GLN A 232 4.62 -18.17 -9.45
N GLY A 233 5.76 -18.54 -8.85
CA GLY A 233 6.09 -19.91 -8.50
C GLY A 233 5.13 -20.51 -7.49
N VAL A 234 4.88 -19.81 -6.37
CA VAL A 234 3.95 -20.26 -5.31
C VAL A 234 2.53 -20.31 -5.84
N ARG A 235 2.09 -19.29 -6.59
CA ARG A 235 0.77 -19.27 -7.22
C ARG A 235 0.57 -20.47 -8.15
N THR A 236 1.54 -20.74 -9.02
CA THR A 236 1.48 -21.85 -9.97
C THR A 236 1.49 -23.20 -9.26
N ALA A 237 2.33 -23.37 -8.24
CA ALA A 237 2.37 -24.57 -7.43
C ALA A 237 1.03 -24.84 -6.73
N LEU A 238 0.42 -23.81 -6.12
CA LEU A 238 -0.88 -23.93 -5.46
C LEU A 238 -1.98 -24.30 -6.46
N LEU A 239 -2.03 -23.63 -7.61
CA LEU A 239 -3.02 -23.95 -8.65
C LEU A 239 -2.81 -25.34 -9.25
N HIS A 240 -1.58 -25.84 -9.28
CA HIS A 240 -1.27 -27.20 -9.71
C HIS A 240 -1.68 -28.25 -8.68
N VAL A 241 -1.36 -28.02 -7.40
CA VAL A 241 -1.70 -28.93 -6.29
C VAL A 241 -3.21 -29.00 -6.06
N PHE A 242 -3.91 -27.86 -6.17
CA PHE A 242 -5.35 -27.76 -5.96
C PHE A 242 -6.15 -27.64 -7.26
N ARG A 243 -5.62 -28.19 -8.37
CA ARG A 243 -6.24 -28.10 -9.69
C ARG A 243 -7.67 -28.62 -9.71
N ASP A 244 -7.93 -29.70 -8.99
CA ASP A 244 -9.23 -30.37 -8.94
C ASP A 244 -10.19 -29.73 -7.92
N HIS A 245 -9.71 -28.74 -7.15
CA HIS A 245 -10.52 -28.08 -6.12
C HIS A 245 -11.29 -26.89 -6.71
N PRO A 246 -12.64 -26.88 -6.65
CA PRO A 246 -13.47 -25.94 -7.41
C PRO A 246 -13.37 -24.46 -6.95
N THR A 247 -12.78 -24.20 -5.79
CA THR A 247 -12.70 -22.87 -5.17
C THR A 247 -11.41 -22.11 -5.49
N TRP A 248 -10.29 -22.81 -5.72
CA TRP A 248 -8.98 -22.18 -5.86
C TRP A 248 -8.81 -21.33 -7.12
N PRO A 249 -9.34 -21.75 -8.29
CA PRO A 249 -9.26 -20.95 -9.51
C PRO A 249 -10.24 -19.77 -9.55
N ARG A 250 -11.14 -19.62 -8.57
CA ARG A 250 -12.19 -18.60 -8.61
C ARG A 250 -11.66 -17.22 -8.18
N PRO A 251 -12.17 -16.13 -8.78
CA PRO A 251 -11.92 -14.78 -8.29
C PRO A 251 -12.30 -14.64 -6.82
N PHE A 252 -11.50 -13.87 -6.08
CA PHE A 252 -11.63 -13.79 -4.62
C PHE A 252 -11.51 -12.34 -4.13
N HIS A 253 -12.38 -11.93 -3.21
CA HIS A 253 -12.32 -10.59 -2.61
C HIS A 253 -11.55 -10.72 -1.31
N LEU A 254 -10.37 -10.10 -1.23
CA LEU A 254 -9.50 -10.23 -0.06
C LEU A 254 -10.18 -9.71 1.20
N GLU A 255 -10.94 -8.63 1.05
CA GLU A 255 -11.49 -7.83 2.14
C GLU A 255 -12.77 -8.42 2.75
N THR A 256 -13.41 -9.40 2.11
CA THR A 256 -14.55 -10.12 2.72
C THR A 256 -14.12 -11.13 3.77
N SER A 257 -12.87 -11.59 3.72
CA SER A 257 -12.40 -12.71 4.53
C SER A 257 -11.25 -12.30 5.44
N LEU A 258 -11.49 -12.40 6.75
CA LEU A 258 -10.55 -11.92 7.77
C LEU A 258 -9.21 -12.65 7.73
N LEU A 259 -9.22 -13.97 7.55
CA LEU A 259 -7.99 -14.77 7.58
C LEU A 259 -7.04 -14.41 6.43
N PRO A 260 -7.44 -14.47 5.14
CA PRO A 260 -6.65 -13.97 4.00
C PRO A 260 -6.17 -12.53 4.15
N LEU A 261 -7.03 -11.64 4.63
CA LEU A 261 -6.70 -10.23 4.85
C LEU A 261 -5.57 -10.09 5.88
N VAL A 262 -5.72 -10.74 7.04
CA VAL A 262 -4.71 -10.73 8.11
C VAL A 262 -3.41 -11.36 7.63
N LEU A 263 -3.46 -12.51 6.96
CA LEU A 263 -2.26 -13.17 6.43
C LEU A 263 -1.48 -12.27 5.46
N THR A 264 -2.18 -11.50 4.63
CA THR A 264 -1.56 -10.60 3.64
C THR A 264 -0.86 -9.42 4.30
N TYR A 265 -1.46 -8.80 5.32
CA TYR A 265 -0.99 -7.53 5.88
C TYR A 265 -0.29 -7.64 7.25
N ALA A 266 -0.39 -8.77 7.97
CA ALA A 266 0.15 -8.89 9.33
C ALA A 266 1.66 -8.67 9.39
N ALA A 267 2.43 -9.33 8.52
CA ALA A 267 3.89 -9.23 8.53
C ALA A 267 4.40 -7.78 8.35
N PRO A 268 4.02 -7.03 7.30
CA PRO A 268 4.49 -5.65 7.13
C PRO A 268 4.00 -4.71 8.26
N ILE A 269 2.79 -4.90 8.78
CA ILE A 269 2.27 -4.09 9.91
C ILE A 269 3.09 -4.33 11.18
N LEU A 270 3.30 -5.61 11.55
CA LEU A 270 4.03 -5.96 12.77
C LEU A 270 5.49 -5.53 12.70
N LEU A 271 6.14 -5.69 11.55
CA LEU A 271 7.52 -5.24 11.34
C LEU A 271 7.64 -3.71 11.34
N SER A 272 6.66 -3.00 10.77
CA SER A 272 6.62 -1.54 10.85
C SER A 272 6.48 -1.07 12.29
N LEU A 273 5.56 -1.66 13.06
CA LEU A 273 5.37 -1.31 14.46
C LEU A 273 6.64 -1.60 15.27
N ALA A 274 7.24 -2.77 15.08
CA ALA A 274 8.49 -3.15 15.76
C ALA A 274 9.65 -2.20 15.40
N SER A 275 9.79 -1.86 14.11
CA SER A 275 10.83 -0.93 13.63
C SER A 275 10.62 0.49 14.14
N HIS A 276 9.37 0.94 14.22
CA HIS A 276 9.01 2.27 14.72
C HIS A 276 9.27 2.39 16.22
N ILE A 277 8.85 1.38 17.00
CA ILE A 277 9.17 1.30 18.44
C ILE A 277 10.68 1.26 18.63
N TYR A 278 11.39 0.44 17.84
CA TYR A 278 12.85 0.35 17.90
C TYR A 278 13.49 1.72 17.63
N LEU A 279 13.11 2.41 16.55
CA LEU A 279 13.63 3.75 16.25
C LEU A 279 13.36 4.73 17.39
N ILE A 280 12.13 4.79 17.92
CA ILE A 280 11.77 5.67 19.05
C ILE A 280 12.65 5.36 20.27
N VAL A 281 12.79 4.10 20.65
CA VAL A 281 13.65 3.68 21.77
C VAL A 281 15.11 4.07 21.52
N THR A 282 15.62 3.89 20.29
CA THR A 282 17.00 4.30 19.96
C THR A 282 17.21 5.81 20.05
N LEU A 283 16.22 6.62 19.67
CA LEU A 283 16.29 8.08 19.78
C LEU A 283 16.34 8.54 21.25
N PHE A 284 15.62 7.87 22.15
CA PHE A 284 15.64 8.18 23.58
C PHE A 284 16.89 7.65 24.30
N THR A 285 17.38 6.47 23.93
CA THR A 285 18.51 5.82 24.61
C THR A 285 19.87 6.30 24.10
N HIS A 286 19.96 6.70 22.83
CA HIS A 286 21.19 7.17 22.18
C HIS A 286 20.95 8.55 21.56
N PRO A 287 20.90 9.62 22.39
CA PRO A 287 20.54 10.97 21.94
C PRO A 287 21.62 11.60 21.05
N HIS A 288 22.89 11.25 21.27
CA HIS A 288 23.99 11.72 20.43
C HIS A 288 24.02 10.98 19.09
N ASP A 289 24.17 11.75 18.01
CA ASP A 289 24.33 11.17 16.68
C ASP A 289 25.76 10.65 16.52
N ASP A 290 25.91 9.34 16.35
CA ASP A 290 27.19 8.64 16.18
C ASP A 290 27.54 8.40 14.70
N ARG A 291 26.68 8.87 13.78
CA ARG A 291 26.84 8.65 12.34
C ARG A 291 27.99 9.49 11.80
N LYS A 292 28.84 8.85 11.00
CA LYS A 292 29.87 9.53 10.21
C LYS A 292 29.23 10.27 9.03
N GLU A 293 29.95 11.24 8.47
CA GLU A 293 29.51 12.08 7.35
C GLU A 293 28.92 11.26 6.19
N MET A 294 29.65 10.23 5.72
CA MET A 294 29.19 9.31 4.69
C MET A 294 27.87 8.59 5.05
N THR A 295 27.74 8.06 6.27
CA THR A 295 26.50 7.41 6.74
C THR A 295 25.35 8.40 6.84
N LEU A 296 25.62 9.64 7.26
CA LEU A 296 24.63 10.70 7.33
C LEU A 296 24.14 11.09 5.93
N ALA A 297 25.05 11.23 4.96
CA ALA A 297 24.75 11.53 3.58
C ALA A 297 23.89 10.43 2.93
N THR A 298 24.28 9.16 3.02
CA THR A 298 23.53 8.04 2.43
C THR A 298 22.16 7.88 3.09
N THR A 299 22.09 7.90 4.42
CA THR A 299 20.82 7.78 5.14
C THR A 299 19.89 8.95 4.84
N ARG A 300 20.41 10.19 4.76
CA ARG A 300 19.63 11.39 4.42
C ARG A 300 19.07 11.32 3.01
N PHE A 301 19.86 10.86 2.05
CA PHE A 301 19.42 10.64 0.68
C PHE A 301 18.24 9.65 0.62
N ILE A 302 18.35 8.50 1.29
CA ILE A 302 17.27 7.49 1.35
C ILE A 302 16.03 8.08 2.04
N MET A 303 16.19 8.78 3.17
CA MET A 303 15.07 9.38 3.90
C MET A 303 14.31 10.40 3.04
N VAL A 304 15.02 11.32 2.38
CA VAL A 304 14.40 12.30 1.48
C VAL A 304 13.59 11.58 0.39
N ASN A 305 14.19 10.58 -0.25
CA ASN A 305 13.53 9.78 -1.28
C ASN A 305 12.23 9.13 -0.75
N MET A 306 12.30 8.48 0.42
CA MET A 306 11.14 7.79 1.00
C MET A 306 10.04 8.73 1.50
N VAL A 307 10.38 9.95 1.93
CA VAL A 307 9.39 10.98 2.27
C VAL A 307 8.57 11.37 1.04
N PHE A 308 9.21 11.58 -0.11
CA PHE A 308 8.50 11.90 -1.35
C PHE A 308 7.63 10.74 -1.86
N VAL A 309 8.09 9.50 -1.74
CA VAL A 309 7.24 8.32 -1.96
C VAL A 309 6.02 8.35 -1.02
N GLY A 310 6.24 8.66 0.27
CA GLY A 310 5.19 8.79 1.28
C GLY A 310 4.13 9.82 0.93
N LEU A 311 4.56 11.03 0.54
CA LEU A 311 3.65 12.10 0.12
C LEU A 311 2.85 11.71 -1.13
N THR A 312 3.52 11.05 -2.08
CA THR A 312 2.91 10.58 -3.32
C THR A 312 1.85 9.49 -3.08
N VAL A 313 2.13 8.55 -2.18
CA VAL A 313 1.18 7.48 -1.78
C VAL A 313 0.02 8.05 -0.97
N LEU A 314 0.27 9.02 -0.09
CA LEU A 314 -0.79 9.72 0.64
C LEU A 314 -1.72 10.48 -0.31
N TYR A 315 -1.14 11.16 -1.31
CA TYR A 315 -1.90 11.83 -2.37
C TYR A 315 -2.74 10.82 -3.18
N TRP A 316 -2.16 9.67 -3.53
CA TRP A 316 -2.87 8.59 -4.21
C TRP A 316 -4.10 8.13 -3.40
N ALA A 317 -3.93 7.85 -2.11
CA ALA A 317 -5.03 7.47 -1.23
C ALA A 317 -6.11 8.55 -1.12
N PHE A 318 -5.70 9.83 -1.02
CA PHE A 318 -6.61 10.98 -0.99
C PHE A 318 -7.47 11.07 -2.26
N ILE A 319 -6.85 10.94 -3.44
CA ILE A 319 -7.56 11.09 -4.71
C ILE A 319 -8.56 9.96 -4.95
N GLU A 320 -8.17 8.72 -4.64
CA GLU A 320 -9.03 7.57 -4.95
C GLU A 320 -10.09 7.29 -3.89
N ALA A 321 -9.78 7.51 -2.61
CA ALA A 321 -10.63 7.09 -1.50
C ALA A 321 -11.02 8.24 -0.55
N GLY A 322 -10.60 9.47 -0.87
CA GLY A 322 -10.96 10.67 -0.11
C GLY A 322 -10.08 10.94 1.10
N TRP A 323 -10.33 12.10 1.74
CA TRP A 323 -9.53 12.62 2.84
C TRP A 323 -9.52 11.76 4.09
N GLN A 324 -10.60 11.02 4.36
CA GLN A 324 -10.69 10.15 5.54
C GLN A 324 -9.64 9.03 5.48
N THR A 325 -9.47 8.42 4.31
CA THR A 325 -8.46 7.39 4.08
C THR A 325 -7.05 7.95 4.28
N ALA A 326 -6.77 9.13 3.72
CA ALA A 326 -5.50 9.81 3.88
C ALA A 326 -5.22 10.14 5.37
N LEU A 327 -6.23 10.59 6.11
CA LEU A 327 -6.11 10.87 7.55
C LEU A 327 -5.81 9.59 8.34
N VAL A 328 -6.52 8.48 8.08
CA VAL A 328 -6.26 7.19 8.74
C VAL A 328 -4.82 6.74 8.46
N MET A 329 -4.39 6.80 7.20
CA MET A 329 -3.01 6.45 6.81
C MET A 329 -1.98 7.30 7.56
N LEU A 330 -2.21 8.62 7.68
CA LEU A 330 -1.33 9.54 8.39
C LEU A 330 -1.29 9.26 9.90
N VAL A 331 -2.44 9.09 10.54
CA VAL A 331 -2.52 8.80 11.98
C VAL A 331 -1.81 7.48 12.31
N VAL A 332 -2.06 6.42 11.52
CA VAL A 332 -1.40 5.13 11.74
C VAL A 332 0.10 5.21 11.43
N THR A 333 0.51 6.00 10.44
CA THR A 333 1.95 6.26 10.17
C THR A 333 2.66 6.85 11.39
N VAL A 334 2.02 7.81 12.07
CA VAL A 334 2.59 8.43 13.28
C VAL A 334 2.65 7.43 14.44
N LEU A 335 1.61 6.63 14.63
CA LEU A 335 1.49 5.74 15.79
C LEU A 335 2.27 4.41 15.65
N ALA A 336 2.26 3.81 14.46
CA ALA A 336 2.76 2.45 14.21
C ALA A 336 3.81 2.38 13.09
N GLY A 337 4.26 3.53 12.60
CA GLY A 337 5.23 3.64 11.53
C GLY A 337 4.62 3.59 10.13
N PRO A 338 5.38 4.06 9.12
CA PRO A 338 4.89 4.27 7.76
C PRO A 338 4.46 2.99 7.04
N GLY A 339 5.07 1.83 7.29
CA GLY A 339 4.63 0.56 6.69
C GLY A 339 3.23 0.14 7.14
N ALA A 340 2.97 0.25 8.45
CA ALA A 340 1.64 0.01 9.01
C ALA A 340 0.63 1.04 8.52
N GLY A 341 1.03 2.31 8.43
CA GLY A 341 0.22 3.39 7.88
C GLY A 341 -0.29 3.09 6.49
N VAL A 342 0.60 2.69 5.58
CA VAL A 342 0.22 2.30 4.22
C VAL A 342 -0.73 1.10 4.22
N CYS A 343 -0.38 0.01 4.90
CA CYS A 343 -1.20 -1.21 4.89
C CYS A 343 -2.60 -0.98 5.47
N VAL A 344 -2.71 -0.36 6.64
CA VAL A 344 -3.99 -0.07 7.29
C VAL A 344 -4.79 0.96 6.48
N GLY A 345 -4.13 2.00 5.97
CA GLY A 345 -4.75 2.96 5.05
C GLY A 345 -5.30 2.28 3.80
N TRP A 346 -4.63 1.25 3.29
CA TRP A 346 -5.11 0.46 2.15
C TRP A 346 -6.34 -0.37 2.50
N ILE A 347 -6.34 -1.07 3.63
CA ILE A 347 -7.51 -1.82 4.11
C ILE A 347 -8.72 -0.88 4.29
N TRP A 348 -8.48 0.32 4.83
CA TRP A 348 -9.50 1.35 4.98
C TRP A 348 -9.99 1.86 3.62
N ARG A 349 -9.08 2.13 2.67
CA ARG A 349 -9.40 2.52 1.29
C ARG A 349 -10.37 1.54 0.66
N GLU A 350 -10.15 0.25 0.81
CA GLU A 350 -11.05 -0.77 0.23
C GLU A 350 -12.44 -0.73 0.83
N SER A 351 -12.56 -0.44 2.14
CA SER A 351 -13.86 -0.26 2.80
C SER A 351 -14.57 1.03 2.39
N ALA A 352 -13.82 2.02 1.90
CA ALA A 352 -14.35 3.29 1.40
C ALA A 352 -14.72 3.23 -0.10
N VAL A 353 -13.96 2.47 -0.90
CA VAL A 353 -14.13 2.30 -2.35
C VAL A 353 -15.12 1.17 -2.68
N GLY A 354 -15.19 0.13 -1.84
CA GLY A 354 -16.04 -1.04 -1.98
C GLY A 354 -16.96 -1.23 -0.77
N VAL A 355 -18.27 -1.19 -1.03
CA VAL A 355 -19.37 -1.79 -0.26
C VAL A 355 -19.20 -1.84 1.29
N ASP A 356 -20.01 -1.07 2.01
CA ASP A 356 -20.16 -1.04 3.48
C ASP A 356 -19.96 -2.40 4.19
N TRP A 357 -18.72 -2.76 4.50
CA TRP A 357 -18.39 -4.00 5.22
C TRP A 357 -18.17 -3.73 6.72
N ILE A 358 -17.51 -2.61 7.06
CA ILE A 358 -17.25 -2.21 8.46
C ILE A 358 -18.57 -1.92 9.19
N GLY A 359 -19.52 -1.26 8.52
CA GLY A 359 -20.84 -0.96 9.06
C GLY A 359 -21.73 -2.19 9.26
N ARG A 360 -21.55 -3.25 8.46
CA ARG A 360 -22.35 -4.49 8.56
C ARG A 360 -21.83 -5.47 9.61
N ARG A 361 -20.52 -5.46 9.93
CA ARG A 361 -19.93 -6.46 10.84
C ARG A 361 -19.80 -6.01 12.30
N PHE A 362 -19.68 -4.71 12.57
CA PHE A 362 -19.46 -4.21 13.94
C PHE A 362 -20.67 -3.46 14.55
N GLY A 363 -21.79 -3.41 13.82
CA GLY A 363 -22.99 -2.69 14.25
C GLY A 363 -22.73 -1.20 14.54
N PRO A 364 -23.75 -0.48 15.05
CA PRO A 364 -23.66 0.96 15.33
C PRO A 364 -22.58 1.35 16.34
N ARG A 365 -21.95 0.39 17.04
CA ARG A 365 -20.99 0.65 18.12
C ARG A 365 -19.55 0.89 17.63
N ALA A 366 -19.14 0.41 16.45
CA ALA A 366 -17.84 0.81 15.87
C ALA A 366 -17.89 2.17 15.16
N ALA A 367 -19.08 2.62 14.74
CA ALA A 367 -19.28 3.99 14.28
C ALA A 367 -18.95 5.01 15.40
N VAL A 368 -19.11 4.63 16.68
CA VAL A 368 -18.72 5.47 17.82
C VAL A 368 -17.21 5.62 17.95
N ILE A 369 -16.42 4.62 17.56
CA ILE A 369 -14.94 4.70 17.57
C ILE A 369 -14.45 5.53 16.38
N ALA A 370 -15.11 5.45 15.23
CA ALA A 370 -14.81 6.28 14.06
C ALA A 370 -15.23 7.76 14.25
N VAL A 371 -16.27 8.05 15.05
CA VAL A 371 -16.73 9.41 15.36
C VAL A 371 -15.92 10.06 16.50
N ALA A 372 -15.26 9.28 17.36
CA ALA A 372 -14.42 9.82 18.44
C ALA A 372 -13.08 10.42 17.98
N VAL A 373 -12.65 10.20 16.73
CA VAL A 373 -11.39 10.74 16.17
C VAL A 373 -11.62 11.96 15.26
N GLY A 374 -12.88 12.38 15.05
CA GLY A 374 -13.20 13.55 14.23
C GLY A 374 -14.53 14.17 14.60
N GLY A 375 -14.51 15.08 15.58
CA GLY A 375 -15.71 15.85 15.93
C GLY A 375 -15.61 16.55 17.28
N THR A 376 -14.84 17.64 17.34
CA THR A 376 -15.04 18.64 18.39
C THR A 376 -16.35 19.39 18.15
N GLY A 377 -17.29 19.28 19.09
CA GLY A 377 -18.28 20.32 19.38
C GLY A 377 -19.69 20.13 18.82
N SER A 378 -20.61 19.64 19.66
CA SER A 378 -21.68 20.47 20.26
C SER A 378 -22.63 19.58 21.05
N ARG A 379 -22.58 19.70 22.38
CA ARG A 379 -23.49 19.06 23.33
C ARG A 379 -24.20 20.18 24.09
N ARG A 380 -25.43 20.49 23.70
CA ARG A 380 -26.47 21.24 24.45
C ARG A 380 -27.76 21.10 23.63
N GLY A 381 -28.93 20.78 24.17
CA GLY A 381 -29.37 20.84 25.54
C GLY A 381 -30.41 19.78 25.90
N SER A 382 -30.63 19.76 27.20
CA SER A 382 -31.50 18.93 28.01
C SER A 382 -32.97 19.40 27.93
N ASP A 383 -33.82 18.52 28.46
CA ASP A 383 -35.12 18.75 29.11
C ASP A 383 -36.40 18.65 28.27
N GLY A 384 -37.29 17.78 28.75
CA GLY A 384 -38.66 17.62 28.25
C GLY A 384 -39.33 16.32 28.69
N GLU A 385 -39.33 16.06 30.00
CA GLU A 385 -40.00 14.98 30.72
C GLU A 385 -41.54 15.12 30.70
N ARG A 386 -42.29 14.03 30.45
CA ARG A 386 -43.57 13.67 31.12
C ARG A 386 -44.22 12.39 30.57
N ASP A 387 -44.23 11.37 31.42
CA ASP A 387 -45.38 10.61 31.94
C ASP A 387 -46.61 10.33 31.07
N GLY A 388 -47.09 9.07 31.12
CA GLY A 388 -48.51 8.77 30.86
C GLY A 388 -48.82 7.31 30.52
N GLU A 389 -49.24 6.55 31.52
CA GLU A 389 -49.67 5.15 31.48
C GLU A 389 -50.97 4.84 30.68
N ARG A 390 -51.07 3.55 30.28
CA ARG A 390 -52.23 2.63 30.26
C ARG A 390 -53.60 3.11 29.72
N GLY A 391 -54.19 2.30 28.83
CA GLY A 391 -55.63 2.32 28.54
C GLY A 391 -56.05 1.23 27.57
N GLN A 392 -57.11 0.50 27.91
CA GLN A 392 -57.57 -0.79 27.39
C GLN A 392 -58.99 -0.61 26.78
N VAL A 393 -59.43 -1.53 25.89
CA VAL A 393 -60.83 -1.80 25.47
C VAL A 393 -61.47 -0.73 24.56
N GLY A 394 -62.26 -0.98 23.51
CA GLY A 394 -62.91 -2.15 22.90
C GLY A 394 -64.05 -1.61 22.02
N GLY A 395 -64.48 -2.33 20.98
CA GLY A 395 -65.59 -1.89 20.12
C GLY A 395 -66.01 -2.96 19.12
N ASN A 396 -67.24 -3.46 19.29
CA ASN A 396 -67.87 -4.62 18.66
C ASN A 396 -68.14 -4.49 17.14
N GLY A 397 -68.24 -5.64 16.47
CA GLY A 397 -68.57 -5.82 15.04
C GLY A 397 -70.03 -5.49 14.65
N PRO A 398 -70.53 -5.95 13.48
CA PRO A 398 -70.76 -7.39 13.31
C PRO A 398 -70.39 -7.98 11.93
N SER A 399 -70.55 -9.30 11.90
CA SER A 399 -70.41 -10.30 10.84
C SER A 399 -71.13 -10.01 9.51
N GLU A 400 -70.51 -10.43 8.41
CA GLU A 400 -71.21 -11.21 7.38
C GLU A 400 -70.23 -12.10 6.62
N GLU A 401 -70.69 -13.33 6.39
CA GLU A 401 -69.97 -14.46 5.85
C GLU A 401 -70.09 -14.54 4.32
N THR A 402 -69.04 -15.09 3.70
CA THR A 402 -69.05 -15.94 2.47
C THR A 402 -69.16 -15.26 1.07
N PRO A 403 -68.84 -15.96 -0.05
CA PRO A 403 -67.47 -16.02 -0.57
C PRO A 403 -67.39 -15.93 -2.12
N LEU A 404 -66.16 -16.03 -2.67
CA LEU A 404 -65.80 -16.45 -4.04
C LEU A 404 -66.33 -15.64 -5.26
N LEU A 405 -65.40 -15.16 -6.10
CA LEU A 405 -65.19 -15.69 -7.46
C LEU A 405 -64.12 -14.88 -8.25
N ARG A 406 -63.17 -15.66 -8.80
CA ARG A 406 -62.24 -15.41 -9.91
C ARG A 406 -61.03 -14.49 -9.73
#